data_AF-A0A6G3U9G7-F1
#
_entry.id   AF-A0A6G3U9G7-F1
#
_cell.length_a   1.000
_cell.length_b   1.000
_cell.length_c   1.000
_cell.angle_alpha   90.00
_cell.angle_beta   90.00
_cell.angle_gamma   90.00
#
_symmetry.space_group_name_H-M   'P 1'
#
loop_
_entity.id
_entity.type
_entity.pdbx_description
1 polymer ?
#
loop_
_entity_poly.entity_id
_entity_poly.type
_entity_poly.pdbx_seq_one_letter_code
_entity_poly.pdbx_strand_id
1 'polypeptide(L)'
;WAAAGGDPDADAADCASAVEAGDQRARAVWQEAVDALADGLVTALTLLDPRTLIVGGGLAEAGETLFTPLREAVRRRVTFQKLPSLVPAALGDTAGCLGAGLLAWDLLAPADSPDPSEVTA
;
A
#
# COMPACT_ATOMS: atom_id res chain seq x y z
N TRP A 1 -14.80 11.72 0.44
CA TRP A 1 -14.57 12.80 1.41
C TRP A 1 -15.22 14.10 0.97
N ALA A 2 -14.91 14.63 -0.22
CA ALA A 2 -15.54 15.85 -0.78
C ALA A 2 -17.02 16.06 -0.43
N ALA A 3 -17.88 15.09 -0.77
CA ALA A 3 -19.31 15.15 -0.45
C ALA A 3 -19.63 15.19 1.06
N ALA A 4 -18.89 14.45 1.88
CA ALA A 4 -19.07 14.40 3.34
C ALA A 4 -18.47 15.63 4.06
N GLY A 5 -17.37 16.17 3.53
CA GLY A 5 -16.70 17.38 3.99
C GLY A 5 -17.43 18.66 3.58
N GLY A 6 -18.20 18.62 2.48
CA GLY A 6 -18.93 19.76 1.93
C GLY A 6 -18.08 20.64 1.00
N ASP A 7 -16.93 20.14 0.57
CA ASP A 7 -16.01 20.83 -0.34
C ASP A 7 -15.79 19.92 -1.58
N PRO A 8 -16.26 20.32 -2.77
CA PRO A 8 -16.14 19.51 -3.98
C PRO A 8 -14.68 19.35 -4.46
N ASP A 9 -13.78 20.24 -4.05
CA ASP A 9 -12.37 20.21 -4.45
C ASP A 9 -11.51 19.41 -3.47
N ALA A 10 -12.08 18.95 -2.34
CA ALA A 10 -11.33 18.23 -1.31
C ALA A 10 -11.00 16.78 -1.72
N ASP A 11 -9.76 16.37 -1.44
CA ASP A 11 -9.21 15.09 -1.87
C ASP A 11 -8.99 14.11 -0.71
N ALA A 12 -8.21 13.05 -0.96
CA ALA A 12 -7.89 12.05 0.07
C ALA A 12 -6.91 12.58 1.14
N ALA A 13 -6.01 13.49 0.79
CA ALA A 13 -5.06 14.10 1.71
C ALA A 13 -5.79 15.06 2.68
N ASP A 14 -6.80 15.79 2.18
CA ASP A 14 -7.69 16.59 3.03
C ASP A 14 -8.47 15.71 4.01
N CYS A 15 -8.92 14.54 3.57
CA CYS A 15 -9.60 13.57 4.43
C CYS A 15 -8.67 13.08 5.55
N ALA A 16 -7.42 12.72 5.21
CA ALA A 16 -6.42 12.27 6.18
C ALA A 16 -6.14 13.34 7.24
N SER A 17 -5.95 14.59 6.80
CA SER A 17 -5.75 15.74 7.68
C SER A 17 -6.95 15.95 8.62
N ALA A 18 -8.17 15.80 8.11
CA ALA A 18 -9.38 15.91 8.91
C ALA A 18 -9.54 14.76 9.92
N VAL A 19 -9.09 13.53 9.59
CA VAL A 19 -9.04 12.40 10.53
C VAL A 19 -8.12 12.70 11.71
N GLU A 20 -6.94 13.26 11.42
CA GLU A 20 -5.94 13.66 12.42
C GLU A 20 -6.45 14.80 13.31
N ALA A 21 -7.17 15.76 12.71
CA ALA A 21 -7.86 16.83 13.44
C ALA A 21 -9.08 16.33 14.26
N GLY A 22 -9.49 15.08 14.06
CA GLY A 22 -10.54 14.42 14.82
C GLY A 22 -11.96 14.62 14.31
N ASP A 23 -12.14 15.03 13.05
CA ASP A 23 -13.46 15.10 12.41
C ASP A 23 -14.07 13.69 12.31
N GLN A 24 -15.26 13.52 12.90
CA GLN A 24 -15.95 12.23 12.95
C GLN A 24 -16.47 11.77 11.59
N ARG A 25 -16.83 12.69 10.69
CA ARG A 25 -17.21 12.35 9.31
C ARG A 25 -16.00 11.85 8.54
N ALA A 26 -14.84 12.50 8.73
CA ALA A 26 -13.60 12.08 8.10
C ALA A 26 -13.22 10.67 8.55
N ARG A 27 -13.30 10.40 9.86
CA ARG A 27 -13.06 9.07 10.43
C ARG A 27 -13.98 8.00 9.87
N ALA A 28 -15.27 8.30 9.68
CA ALA A 28 -16.21 7.35 9.09
C ALA A 28 -15.83 7.00 7.64
N VAL A 29 -15.58 8.01 6.81
CA VAL A 29 -15.18 7.83 5.40
C VAL A 29 -13.82 7.10 5.31
N TRP A 30 -12.88 7.46 6.17
CA TRP A 30 -11.56 6.85 6.22
C TRP A 30 -11.63 5.38 6.63
N GLN A 31 -12.43 5.07 7.66
CA GLN A 31 -12.60 3.69 8.13
C GLN A 31 -13.23 2.82 7.05
N GLU A 32 -14.22 3.32 6.31
CA GLU A 32 -14.82 2.62 5.16
C GLU A 32 -13.77 2.31 4.09
N ALA A 33 -12.92 3.29 3.75
CA ALA A 33 -11.82 3.08 2.80
C ALA A 33 -10.80 2.05 3.29
N VAL A 34 -10.41 2.10 4.57
CA VAL A 34 -9.50 1.13 5.20
C VAL A 34 -10.09 -0.28 5.18
N ASP A 35 -11.38 -0.42 5.48
CA ASP A 35 -12.03 -1.73 5.50
C ASP A 35 -12.13 -2.34 4.10
N ALA A 36 -12.50 -1.54 3.10
CA ALA A 36 -12.51 -1.99 1.70
C ALA A 36 -11.11 -2.39 1.20
N LEU A 37 -10.07 -1.62 1.56
CA LEU A 37 -8.69 -1.95 1.23
C LEU A 37 -8.25 -3.25 1.93
N ALA A 38 -8.60 -3.43 3.20
CA ALA A 38 -8.30 -4.65 3.95
C ALA A 38 -8.95 -5.89 3.32
N ASP A 39 -10.18 -5.79 2.85
CA ASP A 39 -10.85 -6.89 2.14
C ASP A 39 -10.07 -7.31 0.89
N GLY A 40 -9.68 -6.34 0.05
CA GLY A 40 -8.87 -6.60 -1.14
C GLY A 40 -7.50 -7.23 -0.83
N LEU A 41 -6.81 -6.73 0.20
CA LEU A 41 -5.52 -7.26 0.64
C LEU A 41 -5.64 -8.70 1.17
N VAL A 42 -6.69 -9.02 1.91
CA VAL A 42 -6.93 -10.38 2.43
C VAL A 42 -7.25 -11.35 1.30
N THR A 43 -7.99 -10.91 0.28
CA THR A 43 -8.20 -11.70 -0.94
C THR A 43 -6.87 -12.00 -1.63
N ALA A 44 -6.03 -10.99 -1.86
CA ALA A 44 -4.71 -11.18 -2.47
C ALA A 44 -3.81 -12.10 -1.63
N LEU A 45 -3.81 -11.91 -0.31
CA LEU A 45 -3.08 -12.77 0.63
C LEU A 45 -3.53 -14.23 0.54
N THR A 46 -4.83 -14.47 0.44
CA THR A 46 -5.41 -15.81 0.34
C THR A 46 -5.04 -16.51 -0.97
N LEU A 47 -4.98 -15.77 -2.06
CA LEU A 47 -4.72 -16.32 -3.39
C LEU A 47 -3.24 -16.54 -3.67
N LEU A 48 -2.38 -15.64 -3.17
CA LEU A 48 -0.97 -15.57 -3.56
C LEU A 48 0.01 -15.95 -2.44
N ASP A 49 -0.44 -16.01 -1.19
CA ASP A 49 0.39 -16.21 0.02
C ASP A 49 1.71 -15.39 0.05
N PRO A 50 1.67 -14.07 -0.23
CA PRO A 50 2.87 -13.24 -0.20
C PRO A 50 3.35 -13.03 1.24
N ARG A 51 4.67 -13.02 1.42
CA ARG A 51 5.29 -12.66 2.72
C ARG A 51 5.18 -11.17 3.03
N THR A 52 5.07 -10.33 2.01
CA THR A 52 5.07 -8.87 2.14
C THR A 52 4.03 -8.26 1.20
N LEU A 53 3.22 -7.36 1.74
CA LEU A 53 2.30 -6.49 1.01
C LEU A 53 2.86 -5.07 1.06
N ILE A 54 3.09 -4.50 -0.13
CA ILE A 54 3.62 -3.15 -0.29
C ILE A 54 2.48 -2.25 -0.76
N VAL A 55 2.19 -1.17 -0.04
CA VAL A 55 1.15 -0.21 -0.40
C VAL A 55 1.82 1.10 -0.81
N GLY A 56 1.52 1.56 -2.03
CA GLY A 56 2.02 2.82 -2.59
C GLY A 56 0.90 3.72 -3.11
N GLY A 57 1.28 4.87 -3.68
CA GLY A 57 0.37 5.92 -4.13
C GLY A 57 -0.01 6.90 -3.03
N GLY A 58 -0.73 7.97 -3.39
CA GLY A 58 -0.97 9.11 -2.49
C GLY A 58 -1.66 8.77 -1.17
N LEU A 59 -2.45 7.69 -1.10
CA LEU A 59 -3.06 7.27 0.17
C LEU A 59 -2.01 6.75 1.17
N ALA A 60 -0.94 6.11 0.68
CA ALA A 60 0.14 5.61 1.53
C ALA A 60 0.96 6.73 2.18
N GLU A 61 0.89 7.95 1.65
CA GLU A 61 1.55 9.15 2.22
C GLU A 61 0.94 9.57 3.55
N ALA A 62 -0.30 9.13 3.85
CA ALA A 62 -0.93 9.34 5.16
C ALA A 62 -0.24 8.57 6.31
N GLY A 63 0.78 7.76 6.02
CA GLY A 63 1.61 7.11 7.04
C GLY A 63 0.78 6.30 8.03
N GLU A 64 1.03 6.48 9.33
CA GLU A 64 0.35 5.69 10.37
C GLU A 64 -1.16 5.94 10.45
N THR A 65 -1.66 7.08 9.95
CA THR A 65 -3.10 7.35 9.80
C THR A 65 -3.76 6.30 8.89
N LEU A 66 -3.03 5.76 7.90
CA LEU A 66 -3.46 4.59 7.12
C LEU A 66 -2.97 3.27 7.72
N PHE A 67 -1.67 3.13 7.96
CA PHE A 67 -1.05 1.82 8.21
C PHE A 67 -1.43 1.19 9.56
N THR A 68 -1.69 1.99 10.59
CA THR A 68 -2.18 1.46 11.88
C THR A 68 -3.56 0.81 11.74
N PRO A 69 -4.62 1.51 11.29
CA PRO A 69 -5.94 0.91 11.17
C PRO A 69 -5.99 -0.18 10.10
N LEU A 70 -5.20 -0.09 9.04
CA LEU A 70 -5.13 -1.11 7.99
C LEU A 70 -4.51 -2.42 8.48
N ARG A 71 -3.41 -2.37 9.24
CA ARG A 71 -2.82 -3.58 9.86
C ARG A 71 -3.82 -4.27 10.77
N GLU A 72 -4.53 -3.51 11.59
CA GLU A 72 -5.58 -4.04 12.45
C GLU A 72 -6.74 -4.64 11.65
N ALA A 73 -7.19 -3.96 10.58
CA ALA A 73 -8.28 -4.44 9.73
C ALA A 73 -7.94 -5.75 9.01
N VAL A 74 -6.70 -5.91 8.52
CA VAL A 74 -6.21 -7.15 7.91
C VAL A 74 -6.10 -8.25 8.97
N ARG A 75 -5.49 -7.95 10.13
CA ARG A 75 -5.33 -8.91 11.23
C ARG A 75 -6.65 -9.51 11.70
N ARG A 76 -7.73 -8.74 11.73
CA ARG A 76 -9.08 -9.22 12.11
C ARG A 76 -9.73 -10.15 11.08
N ARG A 77 -9.30 -10.06 9.82
CA ARG A 77 -9.93 -10.76 8.68
C ARG A 77 -9.17 -12.03 8.25
N VAL A 78 -7.88 -12.08 8.54
CA VAL A 78 -7.06 -13.29 8.34
C VAL A 78 -7.60 -14.44 9.19
N THR A 79 -7.69 -15.62 8.60
CA THR A 79 -8.20 -16.83 9.27
C THR A 79 -7.12 -17.90 9.39
N PHE A 80 -6.59 -18.39 8.28
CA PHE A 80 -5.56 -19.43 8.23
C PHE A 80 -4.24 -18.96 7.61
N GLN A 81 -4.25 -17.79 6.96
CA GLN A 81 -3.09 -17.22 6.30
C GLN A 81 -2.06 -16.78 7.36
N LYS A 82 -0.78 -16.82 7.01
CA LYS A 82 0.24 -16.16 7.83
C LYS A 82 0.10 -14.65 7.68
N LEU A 83 0.22 -13.92 8.78
CA LEU A 83 0.11 -12.46 8.72
C LEU A 83 1.32 -11.89 7.94
N PRO A 84 1.10 -11.18 6.82
CA PRO A 84 2.18 -10.64 6.02
C PRO A 84 2.76 -9.38 6.64
N SER A 85 3.98 -9.02 6.25
CA SER A 85 4.51 -7.68 6.52
C SER A 85 3.79 -6.67 5.62
N LEU A 86 3.16 -5.66 6.22
CA LEU A 86 2.51 -4.58 5.48
C LEU A 86 3.36 -3.30 5.59
N VAL A 87 3.88 -2.83 4.47
CA VAL A 87 4.87 -1.73 4.43
C VAL A 87 4.53 -0.68 3.36
N PRO A 88 4.94 0.59 3.57
CA PRO A 88 4.86 1.61 2.53
C PRO A 88 5.86 1.33 1.40
N ALA A 89 5.49 1.73 0.18
CA ALA A 89 6.39 1.70 -0.96
C ALA A 89 7.57 2.67 -0.74
N ALA A 90 8.79 2.14 -0.71
CA ALA A 90 10.00 2.94 -0.42
C ALA A 90 10.45 3.84 -1.58
N LEU A 91 10.05 3.53 -2.81
CA LEU A 91 10.54 4.21 -4.02
C LEU A 91 9.61 5.35 -4.49
N GLY A 92 8.43 5.50 -3.88
CA GLY A 92 7.45 6.53 -4.24
C GLY A 92 7.21 6.63 -5.76
N ASP A 93 7.16 7.85 -6.27
CA ASP A 93 6.91 8.16 -7.68
C ASP A 93 7.99 7.63 -8.63
N THR A 94 9.19 7.36 -8.12
CA THR A 94 10.30 6.86 -8.94
C THR A 94 10.20 5.36 -9.24
N ALA A 95 9.34 4.63 -8.52
CA ALA A 95 9.20 3.18 -8.66
C ALA A 95 8.93 2.76 -10.12
N GLY A 96 8.06 3.50 -10.82
CA GLY A 96 7.70 3.20 -12.21
C GLY A 96 8.88 3.38 -13.17
N CYS A 97 9.60 4.50 -13.07
CA CYS A 97 10.76 4.77 -13.91
C CYS A 97 11.90 3.79 -13.66
N LEU A 98 12.18 3.48 -12.38
CA LEU A 98 13.19 2.50 -12.01
C LEU A 98 12.85 1.10 -12.53
N GLY A 99 11.59 0.67 -12.37
CA GLY A 99 11.11 -0.62 -12.89
C GLY A 99 11.24 -0.71 -14.41
N ALA A 100 10.90 0.35 -15.14
CA ALA A 100 11.06 0.40 -16.60
C ALA A 100 12.54 0.29 -17.03
N GLY A 101 13.44 0.96 -16.30
CA GLY A 101 14.88 0.85 -16.53
C GLY A 101 15.41 -0.57 -16.28
N LEU A 102 15.01 -1.20 -15.18
CA LEU A 102 15.35 -2.59 -14.86
C LEU A 102 14.83 -3.56 -15.92
N LEU A 103 13.58 -3.38 -16.35
CA LEU A 103 13.00 -4.21 -17.42
C LEU A 103 13.78 -4.09 -18.73
N ALA A 104 14.17 -2.87 -19.11
CA ALA A 104 15.01 -2.64 -20.29
C ALA A 104 16.41 -3.27 -20.13
N TRP A 105 16.98 -3.21 -18.92
CA TRP A 105 18.26 -3.83 -18.61
C TRP A 105 18.22 -5.35 -18.73
N ASP A 106 17.20 -6.00 -18.18
CA ASP A 106 17.00 -7.46 -18.24
C ASP A 106 16.85 -7.95 -19.68
N LEU A 107 16.19 -7.16 -20.55
CA LEU A 107 16.06 -7.48 -21.97
C LEU A 107 17.38 -7.38 -22.75
N LEU A 108 18.35 -6.61 -22.25
CA LEU A 108 19.66 -6.43 -22.86
C LEU A 108 20.72 -7.36 -22.27
N ALA A 109 20.48 -7.91 -21.06
CA ALA A 109 21.36 -8.88 -20.44
C ALA A 109 21.26 -10.24 -21.17
N PRO A 110 22.39 -10.83 -21.62
CA PRO A 110 22.37 -12.17 -22.20
C PRO A 110 21.95 -13.20 -21.15
N ALA A 111 21.24 -14.24 -21.56
CA ALA A 111 20.62 -15.26 -20.69
C ALA A 111 21.58 -16.05 -19.75
N ASP A 112 22.89 -15.77 -19.79
CA ASP A 112 23.95 -16.47 -19.05
C ASP A 112 24.81 -15.54 -18.16
N SER A 113 24.39 -14.30 -17.86
CA SER A 113 25.09 -13.51 -16.83
C SER A 113 24.79 -14.07 -15.44
N PRO A 114 25.80 -14.44 -14.63
CA PRO A 114 25.59 -15.06 -13.32
C PRO A 114 24.84 -14.11 -12.38
N ASP A 115 24.05 -14.69 -11.48
CA ASP A 115 23.28 -13.97 -10.48
C ASP A 115 24.23 -13.09 -9.64
N PRO A 116 24.01 -11.77 -9.54
CA PRO A 116 24.83 -10.89 -8.70
C PRO A 116 24.83 -11.30 -7.21
N SER A 117 23.90 -12.15 -6.76
CA SER A 117 23.91 -12.74 -5.41
C SER A 117 25.02 -13.78 -5.20
N GLU A 118 25.58 -14.38 -6.26
CA GLU A 118 26.68 -15.35 -6.19
C GLU A 118 28.08 -14.70 -6.11
N VAL A 119 28.20 -13.39 -6.38
CA VAL A 119 29.50 -12.68 -6.45
C VAL A 119 30.05 -12.30 -5.06
N THR A 120 29.29 -12.55 -3.99
CA THR A 120 29.67 -12.23 -2.59
C THR A 120 29.79 -13.43 -1.65
N ALA A 121 29.97 -14.65 -2.18
CA ALA A 121 30.29 -15.84 -1.39
C ALA A 121 31.81 -16.16 -1.37
#